data_AF-A0A7S1JU45-F1
#
_entry.id   AF-A0A7S1JU45-F1
#
_cell.length_a   1.000
_cell.length_b   1.000
_cell.length_c   1.000
_cell.angle_alpha   90.00
_cell.angle_beta   90.00
_cell.angle_gamma   90.00
#
_symmetry.space_group_name_H-M   'P 1'
#
loop_
_entity.id
_entity.type
_entity.pdbx_description
1 polymer ?
#
loop_
_entity_poly.entity_id
_entity_poly.type
_entity_poly.pdbx_seq_one_letter_code
_entity_poly.pdbx_strand_id
1 'polypeptide(L)'
;MHTLHVCLLVRVLRLVRVLSSLPTVCTMASSPVSPRAPSPPPDGPRSASAATSRPSSRSQKKKEERRMRVLLGYQSMVRESSCEFADKERRFAESRDHEEEMRAQERQREMYIQLHAQLEDEINVLRGKKQSLEDAIQKQTDENVIIVDELLQQGARNEQRRAEISALNDDINRYRQEKTALQARQQALHVSTHGLTAEKQSLIESLERLTVQKRQALQHQQELEEQLRDLMAQSGKSGGLVAYHQTDQWSANNISSIGIDPARCRPLDIQGLPECAGLRGFYTASTEEIASGKAMRYGWMVKVELKLGRVKEIFTRKPRDLPKSESLSSEYTFTSPSRGQFDSLILQRRNGLEFITTRPDQVIRLEDYQYPRPH
;
A
#
# COMPACT_ATOMS: atom_id res chain seq x y z
N MET A 1 8.20 -8.38 -22.22
CA MET A 1 9.11 -7.42 -22.87
C MET A 1 10.20 -8.09 -23.73
N HIS A 2 10.68 -9.30 -23.42
CA HIS A 2 11.78 -9.93 -24.20
C HIS A 2 11.40 -10.60 -25.53
N THR A 3 10.12 -10.90 -25.79
CA THR A 3 9.70 -11.62 -26.99
C THR A 3 9.58 -10.73 -28.24
N LEU A 4 9.30 -9.44 -28.09
CA LEU A 4 9.14 -8.51 -29.22
C LEU A 4 10.48 -8.11 -29.87
N HIS A 5 11.58 -8.09 -29.11
CA HIS A 5 12.91 -7.78 -29.66
C HIS A 5 13.47 -8.88 -30.56
N VAL A 6 13.12 -10.16 -30.29
CA VAL A 6 13.61 -11.29 -31.09
C VAL A 6 12.93 -11.32 -32.47
N CYS A 7 11.65 -10.95 -32.57
CA CYS A 7 10.94 -10.91 -33.84
C CYS A 7 11.43 -9.79 -34.78
N LEU A 8 11.86 -8.64 -34.23
CA LEU A 8 12.39 -7.54 -35.04
C LEU A 8 13.75 -7.88 -35.65
N LEU A 9 14.62 -8.56 -34.87
CA LEU A 9 15.97 -8.94 -35.29
C LEU A 9 15.96 -9.99 -36.43
N VAL A 10 15.02 -10.94 -36.38
CA VAL A 10 14.87 -11.97 -37.43
C VAL A 10 14.37 -11.38 -38.76
N ARG A 11 13.55 -10.33 -38.72
CA ARG A 11 13.07 -9.64 -39.94
C ARG A 11 14.16 -8.79 -40.60
N VAL A 12 15.01 -8.11 -39.82
CA VAL A 12 16.13 -7.32 -40.37
C VAL A 12 17.19 -8.23 -41.02
N LEU A 13 17.48 -9.40 -40.43
CA LEU A 13 18.44 -10.36 -41.00
C LEU A 13 17.97 -11.02 -42.30
N ARG A 14 16.66 -11.11 -42.55
CA ARG A 14 16.14 -11.59 -43.84
C ARG A 14 16.24 -10.55 -44.96
N LEU A 15 16.19 -9.25 -44.63
CA LEU A 15 16.30 -8.18 -45.62
C LEU A 15 17.73 -8.03 -46.15
N VAL A 16 18.75 -8.25 -45.30
CA VAL A 16 20.17 -8.16 -45.68
C VAL A 16 20.58 -9.28 -46.64
N ARG A 17 19.89 -10.43 -46.62
CA ARG A 17 20.22 -11.58 -47.48
C ARG A 17 19.66 -11.49 -48.90
N VAL A 18 18.70 -10.60 -49.14
CA VAL A 18 18.09 -10.39 -50.47
C VAL A 18 18.86 -9.36 -51.29
N LEU A 19 19.67 -8.50 -50.65
CA LEU A 19 20.47 -7.46 -51.32
C LEU A 19 21.85 -7.93 -51.80
N SER A 20 22.22 -9.19 -51.56
CA SER A 20 23.53 -9.75 -51.94
C SER A 20 23.53 -10.62 -53.20
N SER A 21 22.44 -10.65 -53.98
CA SER A 21 22.35 -11.44 -55.22
C SER A 21 21.95 -10.57 -56.41
N LEU A 22 22.92 -9.88 -56.99
CA LEU A 22 22.83 -9.32 -58.34
C LEU A 22 24.02 -9.85 -59.16
N PRO A 23 23.78 -10.41 -60.36
CA PRO A 23 24.86 -10.86 -61.23
C PRO A 23 25.48 -9.69 -62.00
N THR A 24 26.81 -9.68 -62.04
CA THR A 24 27.65 -8.79 -62.84
C THR A 24 27.55 -9.19 -64.31
N VAL A 25 27.08 -8.29 -65.18
CA VAL A 25 27.13 -8.45 -66.65
C VAL A 25 28.38 -7.73 -67.15
N CYS A 26 29.27 -8.46 -67.83
CA CYS A 26 30.45 -7.90 -68.49
C CYS A 26 30.21 -7.69 -69.99
N THR A 27 30.78 -6.59 -70.45
CA THR A 27 30.68 -5.90 -71.74
C THR A 27 31.43 -6.55 -72.91
N MET A 28 30.92 -6.23 -74.10
CA MET A 28 31.39 -6.48 -75.47
C MET A 28 32.80 -5.93 -75.79
N ALA A 29 33.48 -6.54 -76.77
CA ALA A 29 34.38 -5.85 -77.71
C ALA A 29 34.61 -6.64 -79.02
N SER A 30 34.09 -6.09 -80.12
CA SER A 30 34.76 -5.73 -81.39
C SER A 30 35.54 -6.76 -82.25
N SER A 31 35.12 -6.86 -83.52
CA SER A 31 35.71 -7.50 -84.73
C SER A 31 36.98 -6.75 -85.27
N PRO A 32 37.48 -6.85 -86.55
CA PRO A 32 37.18 -7.71 -87.74
C PRO A 32 38.44 -8.08 -88.64
N VAL A 33 38.19 -8.53 -89.91
CA VAL A 33 39.04 -8.40 -91.16
C VAL A 33 40.13 -9.47 -91.39
N SER A 34 40.45 -10.05 -92.57
CA SER A 34 39.89 -10.15 -93.95
C SER A 34 40.64 -11.28 -94.73
N PRO A 35 40.21 -11.64 -95.97
CA PRO A 35 40.51 -12.87 -96.70
C PRO A 35 41.44 -12.71 -97.94
N ARG A 36 41.48 -13.79 -98.79
CA ARG A 36 41.86 -13.90 -100.23
C ARG A 36 43.36 -14.07 -100.56
N ALA A 37 43.81 -14.82 -101.59
CA ALA A 37 43.19 -15.52 -102.73
C ALA A 37 44.15 -16.59 -103.32
N PRO A 38 43.68 -17.52 -104.16
CA PRO A 38 44.51 -18.26 -105.12
C PRO A 38 44.16 -17.92 -106.59
N SER A 39 44.89 -18.56 -107.53
CA SER A 39 44.73 -18.68 -109.01
C SER A 39 45.59 -17.72 -109.85
N PRO A 40 45.90 -17.97 -111.15
CA PRO A 40 45.69 -19.14 -112.03
C PRO A 40 46.92 -19.49 -112.95
N PRO A 41 46.80 -20.49 -113.87
CA PRO A 41 47.71 -20.78 -114.99
C PRO A 41 47.18 -20.10 -116.29
N PRO A 42 47.42 -20.56 -117.54
CA PRO A 42 48.55 -21.21 -118.23
C PRO A 42 49.00 -20.39 -119.48
N ASP A 43 50.02 -20.84 -120.23
CA ASP A 43 50.18 -20.43 -121.64
C ASP A 43 50.47 -21.63 -122.54
N GLY A 44 49.66 -21.73 -123.60
CA GLY A 44 49.79 -22.68 -124.69
C GLY A 44 50.71 -22.17 -125.82
N PRO A 45 51.01 -23.03 -126.81
CA PRO A 45 52.10 -22.85 -127.75
C PRO A 45 51.69 -22.13 -129.03
N ARG A 46 52.66 -21.53 -129.72
CA ARG A 46 52.53 -21.07 -131.11
C ARG A 46 53.62 -21.65 -132.01
N SER A 47 53.15 -22.58 -132.84
CA SER A 47 53.32 -22.75 -134.28
C SER A 47 54.41 -21.98 -135.04
N ALA A 48 55.19 -22.76 -135.80
CA ALA A 48 55.47 -22.65 -137.23
C ALA A 48 56.02 -21.32 -137.81
N SER A 49 57.09 -21.42 -138.61
CA SER A 49 56.96 -21.45 -140.08
C SER A 49 58.31 -21.32 -140.79
N ALA A 50 58.39 -21.98 -141.94
CA ALA A 50 59.46 -21.90 -142.91
C ALA A 50 59.51 -20.53 -143.61
N ALA A 51 60.71 -20.11 -144.04
CA ALA A 51 60.94 -18.98 -144.94
C ALA A 51 61.71 -19.48 -146.18
N THR A 52 61.07 -19.62 -147.34
CA THR A 52 60.81 -18.64 -148.44
C THR A 52 61.99 -18.34 -149.37
N SER A 53 61.74 -18.60 -150.66
CA SER A 53 62.43 -18.03 -151.82
C SER A 53 61.79 -16.69 -152.22
N ARG A 54 62.66 -15.77 -152.69
CA ARG A 54 62.45 -14.36 -153.12
C ARG A 54 61.71 -14.25 -154.47
N PRO A 55 60.99 -13.14 -154.79
CA PRO A 55 61.64 -12.01 -155.50
C PRO A 55 61.08 -10.55 -155.31
N SER A 56 62.01 -9.59 -155.49
CA SER A 56 61.96 -8.22 -156.10
C SER A 56 61.15 -7.02 -155.51
N SER A 57 61.74 -6.37 -154.50
CA SER A 57 62.38 -5.02 -154.47
C SER A 57 61.80 -3.71 -155.05
N ARG A 58 60.57 -3.63 -155.60
CA ARG A 58 59.96 -2.29 -155.86
C ARG A 58 58.44 -2.21 -155.69
N SER A 59 57.75 -3.35 -155.82
CA SER A 59 56.33 -3.55 -155.48
C SER A 59 56.12 -3.88 -153.98
N GLN A 60 57.17 -4.36 -153.29
CA GLN A 60 57.11 -4.67 -151.85
C GLN A 60 56.94 -3.42 -150.98
N LYS A 61 57.56 -2.27 -151.30
CA LYS A 61 57.49 -1.08 -150.43
C LYS A 61 56.06 -0.53 -150.26
N LYS A 62 55.26 -0.46 -151.33
CA LYS A 62 53.84 -0.07 -151.28
C LYS A 62 52.95 -1.15 -150.63
N LYS A 63 53.29 -2.43 -150.82
CA LYS A 63 52.59 -3.57 -150.21
C LYS A 63 52.89 -3.67 -148.70
N GLU A 64 54.09 -3.29 -148.31
CA GLU A 64 54.60 -3.25 -146.94
C GLU A 64 54.11 -2.00 -146.21
N GLU A 65 54.01 -0.84 -146.86
CA GLU A 65 53.27 0.32 -146.32
C GLU A 65 51.78 0.02 -146.12
N ARG A 66 51.13 -0.69 -147.05
CA ARG A 66 49.74 -1.15 -146.86
C ARG A 66 49.64 -2.18 -145.73
N ARG A 67 50.57 -3.12 -145.63
CA ARG A 67 50.62 -4.10 -144.52
C ARG A 67 50.86 -3.40 -143.19
N MET A 68 51.78 -2.44 -143.12
CA MET A 68 52.04 -1.64 -141.93
C MET A 68 50.83 -0.79 -141.54
N ARG A 69 50.11 -0.19 -142.49
CA ARG A 69 48.88 0.55 -142.19
C ARG A 69 47.77 -0.36 -141.67
N VAL A 70 47.62 -1.56 -142.23
CA VAL A 70 46.66 -2.56 -141.73
C VAL A 70 47.08 -3.09 -140.36
N LEU A 71 48.37 -3.34 -140.13
CA LEU A 71 48.89 -3.83 -138.86
C LEU A 71 48.81 -2.77 -137.75
N LEU A 72 49.12 -1.51 -138.06
CA LEU A 72 48.93 -0.37 -137.15
C LEU A 72 47.44 -0.11 -136.90
N GLY A 73 46.58 -0.26 -137.90
CA GLY A 73 45.12 -0.20 -137.73
C GLY A 73 44.60 -1.31 -136.83
N TYR A 74 45.08 -2.54 -137.01
CA TYR A 74 44.75 -3.68 -136.14
C TYR A 74 45.28 -3.50 -134.72
N GLN A 75 46.52 -3.02 -134.56
CA GLN A 75 47.08 -2.69 -133.25
C GLN A 75 46.32 -1.56 -132.55
N SER A 76 45.84 -0.55 -133.30
CA SER A 76 44.96 0.51 -132.77
C SER A 76 43.63 -0.08 -132.29
N MET A 77 42.96 -0.89 -133.11
CA MET A 77 41.70 -1.55 -132.73
C MET A 77 41.86 -2.49 -131.54
N VAL A 78 42.98 -3.23 -131.45
CA VAL A 78 43.28 -4.08 -130.29
C VAL A 78 43.52 -3.23 -129.04
N ARG A 79 44.26 -2.13 -129.15
CA ARG A 79 44.44 -1.21 -128.01
C ARG A 79 43.14 -0.56 -127.57
N GLU A 80 42.33 -0.07 -128.51
CA GLU A 80 41.01 0.50 -128.24
C GLU A 80 40.09 -0.56 -127.60
N SER A 81 40.05 -1.78 -128.13
CA SER A 81 39.29 -2.88 -127.54
C SER A 81 39.80 -3.28 -126.15
N SER A 82 41.12 -3.27 -125.93
CA SER A 82 41.72 -3.52 -124.61
C SER A 82 41.42 -2.41 -123.62
N CYS A 83 41.43 -1.14 -124.04
CA CYS A 83 41.03 -0.01 -123.20
C CYS A 83 39.53 -0.05 -122.89
N GLU A 84 38.68 -0.35 -123.87
CA GLU A 84 37.24 -0.52 -123.65
C GLU A 84 36.94 -1.71 -122.74
N PHE A 85 37.68 -2.81 -122.87
CA PHE A 85 37.54 -3.96 -121.99
C PHE A 85 37.98 -3.63 -120.57
N ALA A 86 39.12 -2.95 -120.41
CA ALA A 86 39.61 -2.49 -119.10
C ALA A 86 38.65 -1.48 -118.45
N ASP A 87 38.06 -0.57 -119.21
CA ASP A 87 37.06 0.38 -118.72
C ASP A 87 35.75 -0.32 -118.32
N LYS A 88 35.31 -1.32 -119.09
CA LYS A 88 34.14 -2.15 -118.72
C LYS A 88 34.43 -2.95 -117.46
N GLU A 89 35.59 -3.59 -117.37
CA GLU A 89 36.02 -4.37 -116.21
C GLU A 89 36.14 -3.48 -114.96
N ARG A 90 36.66 -2.26 -115.10
CA ARG A 90 36.68 -1.26 -114.02
C ARG A 90 35.28 -0.86 -113.57
N ARG A 91 34.36 -0.59 -114.49
CA ARG A 91 32.96 -0.27 -114.15
C ARG A 91 32.24 -1.44 -113.49
N PHE A 92 32.50 -2.67 -113.91
CA PHE A 92 31.97 -3.86 -113.25
C PHE A 92 32.56 -4.02 -111.84
N ALA A 93 33.85 -3.75 -111.65
CA ALA A 93 34.48 -3.78 -110.32
C ALA A 93 33.89 -2.69 -109.41
N GLU A 94 33.77 -1.44 -109.89
CA GLU A 94 33.14 -0.33 -109.15
C GLU A 94 31.67 -0.64 -108.81
N SER A 95 30.91 -1.22 -109.73
CA SER A 95 29.54 -1.66 -109.48
C SER A 95 29.47 -2.78 -108.45
N ARG A 96 30.43 -3.72 -108.46
CA ARG A 96 30.48 -4.82 -107.49
C ARG A 96 30.89 -4.32 -106.11
N ASP A 97 31.83 -3.39 -106.03
CA ASP A 97 32.27 -2.76 -104.77
C ASP A 97 31.12 -1.93 -104.16
N HIS A 98 30.40 -1.16 -104.98
CA HIS A 98 29.20 -0.44 -104.54
C HIS A 98 28.09 -1.39 -104.05
N GLU A 99 27.87 -2.50 -104.75
CA GLU A 99 26.91 -3.53 -104.32
C GLU A 99 27.35 -4.21 -103.01
N GLU A 100 28.64 -4.49 -102.85
CA GLU A 100 29.22 -5.00 -101.60
C GLU A 100 29.07 -3.99 -100.44
N GLU A 101 29.23 -2.70 -100.71
CA GLU A 101 29.00 -1.60 -99.75
C GLU A 101 27.53 -1.51 -99.35
N MET A 102 26.60 -1.55 -100.31
CA MET A 102 25.16 -1.55 -100.04
C MET A 102 24.75 -2.76 -99.19
N ARG A 103 25.26 -3.97 -99.52
CA ARG A 103 25.03 -5.18 -98.70
C ARG A 103 25.65 -5.06 -97.29
N ALA A 104 26.77 -4.36 -97.13
CA ALA A 104 27.35 -4.11 -95.81
C ALA A 104 26.50 -3.13 -94.99
N GLN A 105 25.99 -2.07 -95.63
CA GLN A 105 25.07 -1.11 -94.99
C GLN A 105 23.73 -1.76 -94.61
N GLU A 106 23.18 -2.63 -95.46
CA GLU A 106 21.96 -3.40 -95.16
C GLU A 106 22.16 -4.28 -93.92
N ARG A 107 23.25 -5.05 -93.85
CA ARG A 107 23.57 -5.86 -92.66
C ARG A 107 23.74 -5.01 -91.39
N GLN A 108 24.33 -3.83 -91.50
CA GLN A 108 24.41 -2.90 -90.38
C GLN A 108 23.04 -2.39 -89.95
N ARG A 109 22.18 -2.01 -90.89
CA ARG A 109 20.80 -1.58 -90.59
C ARG A 109 19.99 -2.70 -89.94
N GLU A 110 20.08 -3.92 -90.45
CA GLU A 110 19.42 -5.09 -89.85
C GLU A 110 19.89 -5.34 -88.42
N MET A 111 21.20 -5.23 -88.16
CA MET A 111 21.74 -5.33 -86.80
C MET A 111 21.17 -4.25 -85.87
N TYR A 112 21.10 -2.99 -86.32
CA TYR A 112 20.51 -1.90 -85.53
C TYR A 112 19.02 -2.11 -85.26
N ILE A 113 18.27 -2.62 -86.25
CA ILE A 113 16.84 -2.94 -86.07
C ILE A 113 16.67 -4.04 -85.03
N GLN A 114 17.48 -5.09 -85.08
CA GLN A 114 17.44 -6.18 -84.09
C GLN A 114 17.80 -5.68 -82.69
N LEU A 115 18.84 -4.84 -82.57
CA LEU A 115 19.23 -4.25 -81.29
C LEU A 115 18.12 -3.34 -80.74
N HIS A 116 17.48 -2.54 -81.59
CA HIS A 116 16.38 -1.68 -81.18
C HIS A 116 15.20 -2.51 -80.67
N ALA A 117 14.83 -3.58 -81.37
CA ALA A 117 13.76 -4.49 -80.94
C ALA A 117 14.11 -5.13 -79.58
N GLN A 118 15.35 -5.57 -79.38
CA GLN A 118 15.80 -6.12 -78.09
C GLN A 118 15.71 -5.08 -76.95
N LEU A 119 16.15 -3.84 -77.20
CA LEU A 119 16.07 -2.76 -76.22
C LEU A 119 14.62 -2.38 -75.90
N GLU A 120 13.73 -2.38 -76.89
CA GLU A 120 12.30 -2.15 -76.67
C GLU A 120 11.67 -3.24 -75.81
N ASP A 121 12.00 -4.51 -76.07
CA ASP A 121 11.55 -5.64 -75.25
C ASP A 121 12.07 -5.51 -73.80
N GLU A 122 13.34 -5.16 -73.61
CA GLU A 122 13.91 -4.93 -72.28
C GLU A 122 13.23 -3.76 -71.55
N ILE A 123 12.97 -2.65 -72.25
CA ILE A 123 12.23 -1.51 -71.70
C ILE A 123 10.82 -1.93 -71.27
N ASN A 124 10.14 -2.75 -72.06
CA ASN A 124 8.80 -3.24 -71.72
C ASN A 124 8.83 -4.16 -70.49
N VAL A 125 9.82 -5.06 -70.39
CA VAL A 125 10.04 -5.89 -69.20
C VAL A 125 10.33 -5.03 -67.96
N LEU A 126 11.17 -4.02 -68.09
CA LEU A 126 11.49 -3.10 -66.99
C LEU A 126 10.29 -2.27 -66.56
N ARG A 127 9.45 -1.81 -67.50
CA ARG A 127 8.19 -1.12 -67.19
C ARG A 127 7.23 -2.04 -66.43
N GLY A 128 7.08 -3.30 -66.85
CA GLY A 128 6.27 -4.28 -66.14
C GLY A 128 6.76 -4.54 -64.71
N LYS A 129 8.08 -4.70 -64.53
CA LYS A 129 8.69 -4.83 -63.19
C LYS A 129 8.49 -3.59 -62.34
N LYS A 130 8.63 -2.39 -62.91
CA LYS A 130 8.38 -1.13 -62.21
C LYS A 130 6.94 -1.08 -61.69
N GLN A 131 5.96 -1.35 -62.54
CA GLN A 131 4.55 -1.35 -62.16
C GLN A 131 4.29 -2.36 -61.02
N SER A 132 4.81 -3.59 -61.15
CA SER A 132 4.65 -4.60 -60.11
C SER A 132 5.27 -4.20 -58.77
N LEU A 133 6.38 -3.45 -58.77
CA LEU A 133 6.99 -2.93 -57.55
C LEU A 133 6.17 -1.79 -56.96
N GLU A 134 5.62 -0.89 -57.79
CA GLU A 134 4.72 0.18 -57.34
C GLU A 134 3.47 -0.39 -56.69
N ASP A 135 2.84 -1.40 -57.30
CA ASP A 135 1.68 -2.10 -56.74
C ASP A 135 2.02 -2.80 -55.40
N ALA A 136 3.21 -3.41 -55.31
CA ALA A 136 3.67 -4.05 -54.07
C ALA A 136 3.94 -3.03 -52.94
N ILE A 137 4.53 -1.87 -53.27
CA ILE A 137 4.77 -0.78 -52.32
C ILE A 137 3.43 -0.21 -51.84
N GLN A 138 2.48 0.01 -52.74
CA GLN A 138 1.16 0.51 -52.38
C GLN A 138 0.46 -0.46 -51.43
N LYS A 139 0.43 -1.75 -51.79
CA LYS A 139 -0.15 -2.79 -50.94
C LYS A 139 0.49 -2.82 -49.54
N GLN A 140 1.82 -2.76 -49.47
CA GLN A 140 2.53 -2.74 -48.19
C GLN A 140 2.23 -1.47 -47.39
N THR A 141 2.03 -0.33 -48.06
CA THR A 141 1.66 0.94 -47.42
C THR A 141 0.28 0.84 -46.80
N ASP A 142 -0.70 0.29 -47.53
CA ASP A 142 -2.07 0.10 -47.04
C ASP A 142 -2.11 -0.86 -45.84
N GLU A 143 -1.34 -1.97 -45.90
CA GLU A 143 -1.21 -2.90 -44.77
C GLU A 143 -0.57 -2.23 -43.54
N ASN A 144 0.46 -1.40 -43.74
CA ASN A 144 1.11 -0.67 -42.65
C ASN A 144 0.18 0.34 -41.97
N VAL A 145 -0.71 1.01 -42.72
CA VAL A 145 -1.69 1.94 -42.15
C VAL A 145 -2.62 1.20 -41.18
N ILE A 146 -3.13 0.03 -41.57
CA ILE A 146 -3.98 -0.80 -40.72
C ILE A 146 -3.24 -1.21 -39.44
N ILE A 147 -1.99 -1.67 -39.56
CA ILE A 147 -1.18 -2.08 -38.41
C ILE A 147 -0.94 -0.91 -37.45
N VAL A 148 -0.66 0.28 -37.97
CA VAL A 148 -0.44 1.48 -37.14
C VAL A 148 -1.72 1.84 -36.38
N ASP A 149 -2.88 1.81 -37.02
CA ASP A 149 -4.16 2.07 -36.36
C ASP A 149 -4.47 1.04 -35.27
N GLU A 150 -4.23 -0.25 -35.52
CA GLU A 150 -4.39 -1.30 -34.50
C GLU A 150 -3.47 -1.08 -33.30
N LEU A 151 -2.21 -0.70 -33.54
CA LEU A 151 -1.25 -0.39 -32.47
C LEU A 151 -1.64 0.84 -31.66
N LEU A 152 -2.18 1.88 -32.30
CA LEU A 152 -2.69 3.08 -31.62
C LEU A 152 -3.90 2.73 -30.74
N GLN A 153 -4.86 1.96 -31.27
CA GLN A 153 -6.01 1.48 -30.49
C GLN A 153 -5.57 0.59 -29.32
N GLN A 154 -4.57 -0.27 -29.53
CA GLN A 154 -4.01 -1.08 -28.45
C GLN A 154 -3.30 -0.22 -27.40
N GLY A 155 -2.60 0.84 -27.81
CA GLY A 155 -2.01 1.84 -26.93
C GLY A 155 -3.05 2.47 -26.02
N ALA A 156 -4.13 3.01 -26.60
CA ALA A 156 -5.23 3.61 -25.85
C ALA A 156 -5.89 2.63 -24.86
N ARG A 157 -6.14 1.37 -25.28
CA ARG A 157 -6.67 0.33 -24.38
C ARG A 157 -5.72 0.00 -23.24
N ASN A 158 -4.41 -0.01 -23.49
CA ASN A 158 -3.41 -0.26 -22.46
C ASN A 158 -3.32 0.89 -21.46
N GLU A 159 -3.43 2.14 -21.91
CA GLU A 159 -3.50 3.31 -21.03
C GLU A 159 -4.73 3.26 -20.13
N GLN A 160 -5.90 2.93 -20.70
CA GLN A 160 -7.12 2.73 -19.92
C GLN A 160 -6.95 1.64 -18.85
N ARG A 161 -6.42 0.47 -19.22
CA ARG A 161 -6.15 -0.61 -18.26
C ARG A 161 -5.16 -0.21 -17.17
N ARG A 162 -4.14 0.59 -17.50
CA ARG A 162 -3.20 1.12 -16.50
C ARG A 162 -3.89 2.06 -15.51
N ALA A 163 -4.79 2.91 -15.99
CA ALA A 163 -5.59 3.77 -15.13
C ALA A 163 -6.50 2.95 -14.19
N GLU A 164 -7.18 1.91 -14.72
CA GLU A 164 -7.99 0.99 -13.93
C GLU A 164 -7.16 0.24 -12.86
N ILE A 165 -5.98 -0.26 -13.23
CA ILE A 165 -5.06 -0.90 -12.27
C ILE A 165 -4.61 0.09 -11.19
N SER A 166 -4.34 1.35 -11.55
CA SER A 166 -3.99 2.38 -10.57
C SER A 166 -5.12 2.63 -9.58
N ALA A 167 -6.36 2.79 -10.07
CA ALA A 167 -7.53 2.99 -9.22
C ALA A 167 -7.78 1.80 -8.28
N LEU A 168 -7.65 0.57 -8.80
CA LEU A 168 -7.76 -0.64 -7.97
C LEU A 168 -6.67 -0.74 -6.90
N ASN A 169 -5.45 -0.30 -7.20
CA ASN A 169 -4.37 -0.25 -6.21
C ASN A 169 -4.67 0.77 -5.10
N ASP A 170 -5.22 1.93 -5.45
CA ASP A 170 -5.64 2.94 -4.47
C ASP A 170 -6.73 2.40 -3.55
N ASP A 171 -7.72 1.70 -4.11
CA ASP A 171 -8.77 1.01 -3.35
C ASP A 171 -8.19 -0.07 -2.42
N ILE A 172 -7.25 -0.89 -2.90
CA ILE A 172 -6.56 -1.91 -2.07
C ILE A 172 -5.82 -1.25 -0.91
N ASN A 173 -5.15 -0.12 -1.15
CA ASN A 173 -4.43 0.59 -0.10
C ASN A 173 -5.40 1.17 0.94
N ARG A 174 -6.55 1.72 0.51
CA ARG A 174 -7.62 2.16 1.42
C ARG A 174 -8.13 1.01 2.28
N TYR A 175 -8.42 -0.16 1.70
CA TYR A 175 -8.86 -1.32 2.45
C TYR A 175 -7.80 -1.85 3.43
N ARG A 176 -6.52 -1.79 3.07
CA ARG A 176 -5.43 -2.16 3.98
C ARG A 176 -5.38 -1.22 5.19
N GLN A 177 -5.49 0.09 4.97
CA GLN A 177 -5.52 1.08 6.05
C GLN A 177 -6.73 0.87 6.98
N GLU A 178 -7.92 0.66 6.40
CA GLU A 178 -9.13 0.38 7.17
C GLU A 178 -9.00 -0.90 8.01
N LYS A 179 -8.44 -1.97 7.43
CA LYS A 179 -8.17 -3.21 8.16
C LYS A 179 -7.23 -2.99 9.34
N THR A 180 -6.15 -2.25 9.15
CA THR A 180 -5.21 -1.94 10.25
C THR A 180 -5.89 -1.11 11.35
N ALA A 181 -6.72 -0.13 10.98
CA ALA A 181 -7.49 0.68 11.94
C ALA A 181 -8.50 -0.18 12.74
N LEU A 182 -9.21 -1.10 12.06
CA LEU A 182 -10.13 -2.03 12.71
C LEU A 182 -9.41 -2.99 13.67
N GLN A 183 -8.24 -3.51 13.29
CA GLN A 183 -7.43 -4.35 14.17
C GLN A 183 -6.97 -3.59 15.42
N ALA A 184 -6.52 -2.34 15.27
CA ALA A 184 -6.14 -1.49 16.40
C ALA A 184 -7.35 -1.22 17.32
N ARG A 185 -8.53 -0.96 16.75
CA ARG A 185 -9.77 -0.78 17.52
C ARG A 185 -10.19 -2.04 18.26
N GLN A 186 -10.05 -3.21 17.63
CA GLN A 186 -10.34 -4.49 18.27
C GLN A 186 -9.42 -4.75 19.47
N GLN A 187 -8.11 -4.47 19.32
CA GLN A 187 -7.15 -4.58 20.43
C GLN A 187 -7.49 -3.61 21.57
N ALA A 188 -7.81 -2.36 21.26
CA ALA A 188 -8.21 -1.37 22.26
C ALA A 188 -9.49 -1.80 23.02
N LEU A 189 -10.49 -2.32 22.30
CA LEU A 189 -11.70 -2.86 22.91
C LEU A 189 -11.39 -4.07 23.81
N HIS A 190 -10.52 -4.97 23.37
CA HIS A 190 -10.14 -6.15 24.16
C HIS A 190 -9.44 -5.77 25.47
N VAL A 191 -8.56 -4.77 25.44
CA VAL A 191 -7.92 -4.22 26.65
C VAL A 191 -8.97 -3.58 27.57
N SER A 192 -9.90 -2.80 27.00
CA SER A 192 -10.97 -2.17 27.78
C SER A 192 -11.91 -3.20 28.42
N THR A 193 -12.28 -4.27 27.72
CA THR A 193 -13.14 -5.32 28.28
C THR A 193 -12.43 -6.06 29.40
N HIS A 194 -11.13 -6.35 29.26
CA HIS A 194 -10.34 -6.93 30.36
C HIS A 194 -10.27 -6.00 31.57
N GLY A 195 -10.04 -4.70 31.37
CA GLY A 195 -10.07 -3.70 32.45
C GLY A 195 -11.40 -3.70 33.21
N LEU A 196 -12.52 -3.66 32.49
CA LEU A 196 -13.86 -3.71 33.08
C LEU A 196 -14.13 -5.02 33.83
N THR A 197 -13.66 -6.16 33.32
CA THR A 197 -13.80 -7.44 34.03
C THR A 197 -13.00 -7.48 35.33
N ALA A 198 -11.80 -6.90 35.35
CA ALA A 198 -10.97 -6.82 36.56
C ALA A 198 -11.61 -5.88 37.60
N GLU A 199 -12.11 -4.72 37.17
CA GLU A 199 -12.83 -3.79 38.04
C GLU A 199 -14.10 -4.41 38.63
N LYS A 200 -14.90 -5.09 37.79
CA LYS A 200 -16.07 -5.85 38.24
C LYS A 200 -15.70 -6.87 39.32
N GLN A 201 -14.62 -7.63 39.12
CA GLN A 201 -14.18 -8.64 40.10
C GLN A 201 -13.75 -7.99 41.42
N SER A 202 -13.01 -6.87 41.36
CA SER A 202 -12.62 -6.10 42.53
C SER A 202 -13.82 -5.55 43.31
N LEU A 203 -14.85 -5.06 42.61
CA LEU A 203 -16.09 -4.60 43.22
C LEU A 203 -16.87 -5.74 43.89
N ILE A 204 -16.91 -6.93 43.28
CA ILE A 204 -17.53 -8.12 43.89
C ILE A 204 -16.81 -8.47 45.19
N GLU A 205 -15.48 -8.57 45.19
CA GLU A 205 -14.70 -8.86 46.39
C GLU A 205 -14.89 -7.80 47.49
N SER A 206 -14.99 -6.52 47.11
CA SER A 206 -15.26 -5.43 48.05
C SER A 206 -16.65 -5.55 48.68
N LEU A 207 -17.67 -5.85 47.87
CA LEU A 207 -19.03 -6.07 48.35
C LEU A 207 -19.13 -7.27 49.29
N GLU A 208 -18.41 -8.36 49.01
CA GLU A 208 -18.34 -9.52 49.89
C GLU A 208 -17.73 -9.14 51.25
N ARG A 209 -16.62 -8.41 51.26
CA ARG A 209 -15.98 -7.93 52.50
C ARG A 209 -16.92 -7.03 53.30
N LEU A 210 -17.58 -6.07 52.65
CA LEU A 210 -18.55 -5.18 53.30
C LEU A 210 -19.75 -5.96 53.85
N THR A 211 -20.20 -6.98 53.15
CA THR A 211 -21.31 -7.84 53.60
C THR A 211 -20.92 -8.61 54.86
N VAL A 212 -19.71 -9.15 54.93
CA VAL A 212 -19.19 -9.82 56.13
C VAL A 212 -19.07 -8.83 57.29
N GLN A 213 -18.50 -7.65 57.06
CA GLN A 213 -18.39 -6.60 58.06
C GLN A 213 -19.77 -6.16 58.58
N LYS A 214 -20.76 -5.99 57.69
CA LYS A 214 -22.14 -5.65 58.07
C LYS A 214 -22.79 -6.74 58.94
N ARG A 215 -22.54 -8.02 58.65
CA ARG A 215 -23.05 -9.12 59.49
C ARG A 215 -22.44 -9.10 60.89
N GLN A 216 -21.12 -8.96 61.00
CA GLN A 216 -20.43 -8.85 62.30
C GLN A 216 -20.93 -7.63 63.09
N ALA A 217 -21.11 -6.52 62.39
CA ALA A 217 -21.67 -5.29 62.92
C ALA A 217 -23.08 -5.47 63.52
N LEU A 218 -23.95 -6.23 62.85
CA LEU A 218 -25.31 -6.50 63.30
C LEU A 218 -25.31 -7.49 64.48
N GLN A 219 -24.47 -8.52 64.45
CA GLN A 219 -24.31 -9.45 65.57
C GLN A 219 -23.88 -8.72 66.84
N HIS A 220 -22.87 -7.86 66.74
CA HIS A 220 -22.41 -7.07 67.87
C HIS A 220 -23.49 -6.11 68.40
N GLN A 221 -24.30 -5.53 67.51
CA GLN A 221 -25.43 -4.69 67.93
C GLN A 221 -26.47 -5.53 68.71
N GLN A 222 -26.80 -6.73 68.24
CA GLN A 222 -27.72 -7.64 68.94
C GLN A 222 -27.20 -8.02 70.33
N GLU A 223 -25.92 -8.32 70.47
CA GLU A 223 -25.27 -8.60 71.76
C GLU A 223 -25.40 -7.41 72.73
N LEU A 224 -25.19 -6.18 72.24
CA LEU A 224 -25.31 -4.96 73.05
C LEU A 224 -26.78 -4.68 73.45
N GLU A 225 -27.72 -4.91 72.55
CA GLU A 225 -29.16 -4.79 72.85
C GLU A 225 -29.62 -5.82 73.89
N GLU A 226 -29.10 -7.05 73.83
CA GLU A 226 -29.34 -8.09 74.83
C GLU A 226 -28.74 -7.71 76.19
N GLN A 227 -27.50 -7.23 76.23
CA GLN A 227 -26.87 -6.70 77.45
C GLN A 227 -27.68 -5.55 78.05
N LEU A 228 -28.17 -4.62 77.23
CA LEU A 228 -29.03 -3.53 77.72
C LEU A 228 -30.32 -4.08 78.33
N ARG A 229 -30.93 -5.08 77.69
CA ARG A 229 -32.16 -5.73 78.17
C ARG A 229 -31.94 -6.45 79.50
N ASP A 230 -30.83 -7.17 79.65
CA ASP A 230 -30.46 -7.86 80.89
C ASP A 230 -30.19 -6.86 82.02
N LEU A 231 -29.48 -5.76 81.76
CA LEU A 231 -29.27 -4.68 82.73
C LEU A 231 -30.60 -4.04 83.17
N MET A 232 -31.54 -3.85 82.24
CA MET A 232 -32.90 -3.39 82.56
C MET A 232 -33.74 -4.44 83.31
N ALA A 233 -33.41 -5.73 83.24
CA ALA A 233 -34.09 -6.79 84.00
C ALA A 233 -33.52 -6.95 85.42
N GLN A 234 -32.23 -6.69 85.62
CA GLN A 234 -31.58 -6.69 86.95
C GLN A 234 -32.01 -5.50 87.82
N SER A 235 -32.48 -4.43 87.19
CA SER A 235 -33.27 -3.38 87.79
C SER A 235 -34.52 -3.98 88.44
N GLY A 236 -34.53 -4.10 89.77
CA GLY A 236 -35.71 -4.54 90.53
C GLY A 236 -36.92 -3.59 90.40
N LYS A 237 -37.86 -3.71 91.34
CA LYS A 237 -39.20 -3.06 91.38
C LYS A 237 -39.28 -1.54 91.07
N SER A 238 -38.16 -0.82 90.97
CA SER A 238 -38.03 0.61 90.70
C SER A 238 -37.89 1.00 89.21
N GLY A 239 -37.53 0.05 88.32
CA GLY A 239 -37.46 0.28 86.87
C GLY A 239 -36.28 1.13 86.37
N GLY A 240 -35.21 1.32 87.16
CA GLY A 240 -33.99 2.04 86.78
C GLY A 240 -32.75 1.16 86.60
N LEU A 241 -31.92 1.47 85.60
CA LEU A 241 -30.74 0.69 85.20
C LEU A 241 -29.57 0.88 86.17
N VAL A 242 -28.94 -0.20 86.63
CA VAL A 242 -27.74 -0.12 87.49
C VAL A 242 -26.52 0.22 86.65
N ALA A 243 -25.74 1.21 87.08
CA ALA A 243 -24.51 1.62 86.44
C ALA A 243 -23.45 2.07 87.46
N TYR A 244 -22.22 2.22 86.97
CA TYR A 244 -21.04 2.44 87.79
C TYR A 244 -20.31 3.72 87.38
N HIS A 245 -19.92 4.53 88.35
CA HIS A 245 -19.12 5.74 88.16
C HIS A 245 -17.88 5.67 89.05
N GLN A 246 -16.69 5.70 88.48
CA GLN A 246 -15.47 5.75 89.28
C GLN A 246 -15.02 7.21 89.48
N THR A 247 -14.74 7.57 90.72
CA THR A 247 -14.37 8.91 91.17
C THR A 247 -13.40 8.83 92.36
N ASP A 248 -13.02 9.97 92.95
CA ASP A 248 -12.20 10.02 94.16
C ASP A 248 -13.07 9.99 95.43
N GLN A 249 -12.45 9.71 96.58
CA GLN A 249 -13.17 9.58 97.85
C GLN A 249 -13.95 10.85 98.22
N TRP A 250 -13.37 12.03 97.95
CA TRP A 250 -13.99 13.30 98.28
C TRP A 250 -15.23 13.56 97.42
N SER A 251 -15.17 13.27 96.12
CA SER A 251 -16.29 13.40 95.20
C SER A 251 -17.37 12.35 95.47
N ALA A 252 -17.01 11.12 95.87
CA ALA A 252 -17.96 10.11 96.32
C ALA A 252 -18.75 10.60 97.56
N ASN A 253 -18.06 11.18 98.55
CA ASN A 253 -18.69 11.80 99.72
C ASN A 253 -19.58 13.00 99.35
N ASN A 254 -19.19 13.79 98.35
CA ASN A 254 -20.01 14.92 97.85
C ASN A 254 -21.28 14.42 97.15
N ILE A 255 -21.16 13.40 96.29
CA ILE A 255 -22.30 12.73 95.65
C ILE A 255 -23.25 12.16 96.73
N SER A 256 -22.68 11.62 97.80
CA SER A 256 -23.42 11.06 98.93
C SER A 256 -24.22 12.09 99.72
N SER A 257 -23.68 13.29 99.89
CA SER A 257 -24.25 14.33 100.76
C SER A 257 -25.16 15.32 100.02
N ILE A 258 -24.80 15.67 98.78
CA ILE A 258 -25.46 16.74 97.99
C ILE A 258 -26.26 16.14 96.82
N GLY A 259 -26.01 14.88 96.47
CA GLY A 259 -26.53 14.27 95.26
C GLY A 259 -25.70 14.60 94.02
N ILE A 260 -26.20 14.17 92.86
CA ILE A 260 -25.52 14.33 91.58
C ILE A 260 -26.13 15.52 90.85
N ASP A 261 -25.30 16.52 90.54
CA ASP A 261 -25.68 17.66 89.71
C ASP A 261 -24.89 17.64 88.39
N PRO A 262 -25.51 17.19 87.28
CA PRO A 262 -24.88 17.16 85.97
C PRO A 262 -24.39 18.53 85.48
N ALA A 263 -24.95 19.65 85.94
CA ALA A 263 -24.48 20.99 85.57
C ALA A 263 -23.09 21.31 86.16
N ARG A 264 -22.76 20.70 87.31
CA ARG A 264 -21.45 20.83 87.97
C ARG A 264 -20.42 19.85 87.42
N CYS A 265 -20.84 18.85 86.64
CA CYS A 265 -19.93 17.95 85.95
C CYS A 265 -19.09 18.71 84.90
N ARG A 266 -17.86 18.25 84.70
CA ARG A 266 -16.96 18.77 83.68
C ARG A 266 -17.61 18.59 82.30
N PRO A 267 -17.57 19.59 81.40
CA PRO A 267 -18.03 19.40 80.04
C PRO A 267 -17.21 18.28 79.40
N LEU A 268 -17.90 17.35 78.77
CA LEU A 268 -17.30 16.24 78.07
C LEU A 268 -16.77 16.74 76.73
N ASP A 269 -15.59 16.27 76.36
CA ASP A 269 -15.04 16.42 75.01
C ASP A 269 -14.51 15.05 74.59
N ILE A 270 -15.42 14.22 74.07
CA ILE A 270 -15.09 12.86 73.66
C ILE A 270 -14.56 12.94 72.23
N GLN A 271 -13.26 12.71 72.08
CA GLN A 271 -12.59 12.78 70.79
C GLN A 271 -13.29 11.90 69.73
N GLY A 272 -13.77 12.53 68.66
CA GLY A 272 -14.48 11.86 67.56
C GLY A 272 -16.01 11.80 67.68
N LEU A 273 -16.61 12.48 68.67
CA LEU A 273 -18.08 12.59 68.83
C LEU A 273 -18.50 14.07 69.00
N PRO A 274 -18.82 14.79 67.92
CA PRO A 274 -19.24 16.18 68.00
C PRO A 274 -20.54 16.36 68.80
N GLU A 275 -21.39 15.35 68.90
CA GLU A 275 -22.64 15.37 69.67
C GLU A 275 -22.42 15.46 71.20
N CYS A 276 -21.24 15.06 71.67
CA CYS A 276 -20.87 15.14 73.08
C CYS A 276 -20.02 16.37 73.40
N ALA A 277 -19.61 17.16 72.41
CA ALA A 277 -18.70 18.29 72.59
C ALA A 277 -19.35 19.40 73.42
N GLY A 278 -18.78 19.69 74.59
CA GLY A 278 -19.29 20.71 75.51
C GLY A 278 -20.50 20.27 76.34
N LEU A 279 -20.96 19.03 76.19
CA LEU A 279 -22.08 18.48 76.95
C LEU A 279 -21.68 18.29 78.41
N ARG A 280 -22.47 18.85 79.34
CA ARG A 280 -22.35 18.59 80.77
C ARG A 280 -23.33 17.49 81.17
N GLY A 281 -22.81 16.44 81.78
CA GLY A 281 -23.59 15.25 82.11
C GLY A 281 -22.88 14.38 83.15
N PHE A 282 -23.64 13.58 83.89
CA PHE A 282 -23.09 12.57 84.77
C PHE A 282 -22.85 11.29 83.97
N TYR A 283 -21.58 10.87 83.91
CA TYR A 283 -21.12 9.76 83.09
C TYR A 283 -20.99 8.49 83.92
N THR A 284 -21.57 7.40 83.45
CA THR A 284 -21.57 6.08 84.11
C THR A 284 -21.35 4.98 83.07
N ALA A 285 -20.87 3.82 83.51
CA ALA A 285 -20.69 2.66 82.64
C ALA A 285 -21.52 1.46 83.11
N SER A 286 -21.80 0.53 82.20
CA SER A 286 -22.57 -0.67 82.50
C SER A 286 -21.86 -1.65 83.44
N THR A 287 -20.52 -1.62 83.51
CA THR A 287 -19.75 -2.49 84.41
C THR A 287 -18.64 -1.72 85.13
N GLU A 288 -18.16 -2.29 86.24
CA GLU A 288 -17.07 -1.74 87.04
C GLU A 288 -15.75 -1.64 86.25
N GLU A 289 -15.47 -2.63 85.39
CA GLU A 289 -14.27 -2.68 84.56
C GLU A 289 -14.22 -1.53 83.56
N ILE A 290 -15.36 -1.22 82.93
CA ILE A 290 -15.47 -0.13 81.96
C ILE A 290 -15.33 1.23 82.66
N ALA A 291 -15.98 1.39 83.82
CA ALA A 291 -15.85 2.59 84.63
C ALA A 291 -14.39 2.82 85.07
N SER A 292 -13.73 1.76 85.54
CA SER A 292 -12.33 1.77 85.99
C SER A 292 -11.33 2.02 84.86
N GLY A 293 -11.55 1.48 83.67
CA GLY A 293 -10.65 1.64 82.53
C GLY A 293 -10.51 3.08 82.01
N LYS A 294 -11.42 3.98 82.40
CA LYS A 294 -11.47 5.38 81.92
C LYS A 294 -11.22 6.44 82.97
N ALA A 295 -11.70 6.20 84.18
CA ALA A 295 -11.29 7.02 85.30
C ALA A 295 -9.80 6.74 85.54
N MET A 296 -8.99 7.78 85.76
CA MET A 296 -7.54 7.65 85.93
C MET A 296 -7.17 7.00 87.27
N ARG A 297 -7.77 5.84 87.61
CA ARG A 297 -7.63 5.10 88.86
C ARG A 297 -7.91 5.92 90.12
N TYR A 298 -9.03 6.66 90.13
CA TYR A 298 -9.42 7.50 91.28
C TYR A 298 -9.77 6.71 92.55
N GLY A 299 -9.91 5.38 92.46
CA GLY A 299 -9.89 4.47 93.61
C GLY A 299 -11.21 4.32 94.36
N TRP A 300 -12.26 5.07 94.02
CA TRP A 300 -13.60 4.93 94.57
C TRP A 300 -14.62 4.67 93.47
N MET A 301 -15.52 3.71 93.68
CA MET A 301 -16.60 3.38 92.78
C MET A 301 -17.93 3.76 93.42
N VAL A 302 -18.78 4.45 92.66
CA VAL A 302 -20.15 4.78 93.02
C VAL A 302 -21.07 3.95 92.13
N LYS A 303 -21.87 3.09 92.74
CA LYS A 303 -22.94 2.38 92.07
C LYS A 303 -24.21 3.20 92.17
N VAL A 304 -24.84 3.40 91.03
CA VAL A 304 -26.04 4.23 90.88
C VAL A 304 -27.12 3.47 90.15
N GLU A 305 -28.36 3.86 90.40
CA GLU A 305 -29.52 3.52 89.59
C GLU A 305 -29.85 4.70 88.69
N LEU A 306 -30.04 4.43 87.40
CA LEU A 306 -30.29 5.41 86.35
C LEU A 306 -31.71 5.30 85.82
N LYS A 307 -32.41 6.44 85.80
CA LYS A 307 -33.69 6.60 85.09
C LYS A 307 -33.42 7.27 83.74
N LEU A 308 -33.19 6.44 82.73
CA LEU A 308 -32.69 6.91 81.44
C LEU A 308 -33.70 7.77 80.65
N GLY A 309 -35.01 7.58 80.86
CA GLY A 309 -36.05 8.34 80.16
C GLY A 309 -36.02 8.14 78.64
N ARG A 310 -36.19 9.20 77.85
CA ARG A 310 -36.01 9.14 76.39
C ARG A 310 -34.53 9.15 76.06
N VAL A 311 -34.07 8.12 75.38
CA VAL A 311 -32.64 7.93 75.13
C VAL A 311 -32.29 8.21 73.67
N LYS A 312 -31.14 8.85 73.44
CA LYS A 312 -30.48 8.87 72.14
C LYS A 312 -29.27 7.94 72.17
N GLU A 313 -29.27 6.95 71.29
CA GLU A 313 -28.13 6.06 71.10
C GLU A 313 -27.12 6.69 70.15
N ILE A 314 -25.85 6.65 70.53
CA ILE A 314 -24.73 7.17 69.76
C ILE A 314 -23.77 6.02 69.52
N PHE A 315 -23.58 5.69 68.24
CA PHE A 315 -22.70 4.63 67.79
C PHE A 315 -21.28 5.17 67.61
N THR A 316 -20.34 4.71 68.43
CA THR A 316 -18.93 5.17 68.37
C THR A 316 -18.10 4.45 67.29
N ARG A 317 -18.70 4.15 66.13
CA ARG A 317 -17.91 3.64 65.00
C ARG A 317 -17.06 4.78 64.47
N LYS A 318 -15.73 4.55 64.43
CA LYS A 318 -14.77 5.51 63.89
C LYS A 318 -15.23 5.96 62.50
N PRO A 319 -15.20 7.27 62.19
CA PRO A 319 -15.58 7.80 60.87
C PRO A 319 -14.61 7.40 59.74
N ARG A 320 -13.67 6.46 59.96
CA ARG A 320 -12.74 5.99 58.91
C ARG A 320 -13.38 5.04 57.90
N ASP A 321 -14.56 4.50 58.20
CA ASP A 321 -15.24 3.51 57.36
C ASP A 321 -16.53 4.04 56.69
N LEU A 322 -16.83 5.35 56.80
CA LEU A 322 -17.85 5.97 55.97
C LEU A 322 -17.25 6.39 54.62
N PRO A 323 -17.85 6.01 53.47
CA PRO A 323 -17.46 6.56 52.19
C PRO A 323 -17.61 8.08 52.23
N LYS A 324 -16.59 8.80 51.77
CA LYS A 324 -16.51 10.28 51.66
C LYS A 324 -17.68 10.94 50.92
N SER A 325 -18.62 10.16 50.36
CA SER A 325 -19.76 10.59 49.56
C SER A 325 -21.00 10.94 50.37
N GLU A 326 -21.08 10.54 51.63
CA GLU A 326 -22.13 11.03 52.53
C GLU A 326 -21.45 11.97 53.51
N SER A 327 -21.12 13.16 53.01
CA SER A 327 -21.17 14.35 53.84
C SER A 327 -22.55 14.39 54.46
N LEU A 328 -22.64 13.82 55.66
CA LEU A 328 -23.77 13.86 56.57
C LEU A 328 -24.40 15.24 56.43
N SER A 329 -25.62 15.26 55.91
CA SER A 329 -26.44 16.46 55.88
C SER A 329 -26.33 17.14 57.24
N SER A 330 -26.04 18.43 57.20
CA SER A 330 -25.80 19.28 58.35
C SER A 330 -27.05 19.52 59.22
N GLU A 331 -28.00 18.58 59.24
CA GLU A 331 -29.27 18.66 59.98
C GLU A 331 -29.23 17.93 61.34
N TYR A 332 -28.18 17.16 61.64
CA TYR A 332 -28.02 16.48 62.92
C TYR A 332 -26.95 17.10 63.82
N THR A 333 -26.75 18.42 63.72
CA THR A 333 -26.01 19.14 64.77
C THR A 333 -26.82 19.02 66.06
N PHE A 334 -26.28 18.29 67.05
CA PHE A 334 -26.80 18.28 68.40
C PHE A 334 -26.59 19.69 68.99
N THR A 335 -27.45 20.63 68.62
CA THR A 335 -27.61 21.86 69.40
C THR A 335 -28.08 21.40 70.76
N SER A 336 -27.20 21.52 71.76
CA SER A 336 -27.43 21.60 73.20
C SER A 336 -28.76 21.00 73.73
N PRO A 337 -28.76 20.17 74.80
CA PRO A 337 -29.97 19.54 75.37
C PRO A 337 -31.12 20.51 75.76
N SER A 338 -30.92 21.82 75.63
CA SER A 338 -31.92 22.90 75.59
C SER A 338 -33.21 22.67 74.76
N ARG A 339 -33.29 21.68 73.86
CA ARG A 339 -34.54 21.34 73.13
C ARG A 339 -35.39 20.21 73.73
N GLY A 340 -34.98 19.60 74.85
CA GLY A 340 -35.84 18.70 75.63
C GLY A 340 -36.32 17.44 74.91
N GLN A 341 -35.63 16.98 73.87
CA GLN A 341 -36.03 15.78 73.11
C GLN A 341 -35.59 14.46 73.75
N PHE A 342 -34.43 14.42 74.40
CA PHE A 342 -33.86 13.23 75.03
C PHE A 342 -33.39 13.57 76.44
N ASP A 343 -33.57 12.63 77.36
CA ASP A 343 -33.24 12.74 78.77
C ASP A 343 -31.85 12.12 79.07
N SER A 344 -31.41 11.11 78.30
CA SER A 344 -30.08 10.48 78.42
C SER A 344 -29.45 10.12 77.08
N LEU A 345 -28.14 9.90 77.07
CA LEU A 345 -27.40 9.34 75.93
C LEU A 345 -26.84 7.96 76.28
N ILE A 346 -26.96 7.02 75.36
CA ILE A 346 -26.23 5.74 75.41
C ILE A 346 -25.10 5.80 74.38
N LEU A 347 -23.88 5.60 74.85
CA LEU A 347 -22.70 5.44 74.03
C LEU A 347 -22.40 3.95 73.92
N GLN A 348 -22.57 3.40 72.72
CA GLN A 348 -22.21 2.03 72.42
C GLN A 348 -20.72 1.96 72.05
N ARG A 349 -19.92 1.25 72.84
CA ARG A 349 -18.50 0.98 72.56
C ARG A 349 -18.24 -0.52 72.44
N ARG A 350 -17.11 -0.87 71.83
CA ARG A 350 -16.65 -2.27 71.70
C ARG A 350 -16.56 -3.02 73.03
N ASN A 351 -16.37 -2.29 74.14
CA ASN A 351 -16.13 -2.87 75.45
C ASN A 351 -17.38 -2.82 76.36
N GLY A 352 -18.52 -2.33 75.86
CA GLY A 352 -19.78 -2.26 76.60
C GLY A 352 -20.50 -0.92 76.46
N LEU A 353 -21.48 -0.69 77.33
CA LEU A 353 -22.38 0.46 77.28
C LEU A 353 -21.97 1.54 78.29
N GLU A 354 -22.09 2.77 77.86
CA GLU A 354 -21.86 3.94 78.71
C GLU A 354 -23.06 4.85 78.62
N PHE A 355 -23.39 5.50 79.74
CA PHE A 355 -24.57 6.31 79.90
C PHE A 355 -24.17 7.72 80.30
N ILE A 356 -24.79 8.72 79.68
CA ILE A 356 -24.68 10.11 80.09
C ILE A 356 -26.08 10.58 80.45
N THR A 357 -26.28 10.95 81.71
CA THR A 357 -27.50 11.57 82.20
C THR A 357 -27.32 13.07 82.33
N THR A 358 -28.35 13.84 82.03
CA THR A 358 -28.26 15.31 81.97
C THR A 358 -29.08 16.01 83.04
N ARG A 359 -29.92 15.27 83.79
CA ARG A 359 -30.77 15.82 84.84
C ARG A 359 -30.45 15.17 86.20
N PRO A 360 -30.42 15.95 87.30
CA PRO A 360 -30.12 15.45 88.64
C PRO A 360 -31.04 14.33 89.13
N ASP A 361 -32.33 14.39 88.76
CA ASP A 361 -33.37 13.46 89.18
C ASP A 361 -33.28 12.07 88.53
N GLN A 362 -32.39 11.92 87.54
CA GLN A 362 -32.19 10.66 86.83
C GLN A 362 -31.23 9.71 87.52
N VAL A 363 -30.50 10.15 88.54
CA VAL A 363 -29.46 9.35 89.17
C VAL A 363 -29.73 9.20 90.66
N ILE A 364 -29.90 7.95 91.10
CA ILE A 364 -30.08 7.59 92.50
C ILE A 364 -28.83 6.85 92.92
N ARG A 365 -28.11 7.36 93.93
CA ARG A 365 -26.99 6.63 94.51
C ARG A 365 -27.50 5.38 95.24
N LEU A 366 -26.88 4.24 94.98
CA LEU A 366 -27.16 2.98 95.68
C LEU A 366 -26.09 2.71 96.75
N GLU A 367 -24.83 2.65 96.34
CA GLU A 367 -23.68 2.38 97.22
C GLU A 367 -22.43 3.04 96.65
N ASP A 368 -21.43 3.27 97.49
CA ASP A 368 -20.07 3.62 97.09
C ASP A 368 -19.05 2.83 97.91
N TYR A 369 -17.91 2.51 97.31
CA TYR A 369 -16.90 1.64 97.90
C TYR A 369 -15.52 1.92 97.31
N GLN A 370 -14.48 1.56 98.05
CA GLN A 370 -13.12 1.56 97.54
C GLN A 370 -12.97 0.49 96.45
N TYR A 371 -12.34 0.85 95.32
CA TYR A 371 -12.14 -0.03 94.17
C TYR A 371 -10.64 -0.16 93.82
N PRO A 372 -10.11 -1.36 93.57
CA PRO A 372 -10.81 -2.66 93.63
C PRO A 372 -11.24 -3.01 95.06
N ARG A 373 -12.32 -3.78 95.21
CA ARG A 373 -12.80 -4.20 96.54
C ARG A 373 -11.66 -4.97 97.25
N PRO A 374 -11.27 -4.62 98.48
CA PRO A 374 -10.36 -5.45 99.25
C PRO A 374 -11.02 -6.82 99.47
N HIS A 375 -10.28 -7.88 99.16
CA HIS A 375 -10.73 -9.27 99.26
C HIS A 375 -11.16 -9.67 100.67
#